data_AF-A0A969XZY4-F1
#
_entry.id   AF-A0A969XZY4-F1
#
_cell.length_a   1.000
_cell.length_b   1.000
_cell.length_c   1.000
_cell.angle_alpha   90.00
_cell.angle_beta   90.00
_cell.angle_gamma   90.00
#
_symmetry.space_group_name_H-M   'P 1'
#
loop_
_entity.id
_entity.type
_entity.pdbx_description
1 polymer ?
#
loop_
_entity_poly.entity_id
_entity_poly.type
_entity_poly.pdbx_seq_one_letter_code
_entity_poly.pdbx_strand_id
1 'polypeptide(L)'
;MKFKVGDRVLVTAGKDKGKKSVIVALLSKENKVLVKDVNLYYKHTKPFMDKAGEKTRRERPLPLANIAALNDQDQPDRLGYRFTADGQKERIFRKTGQVAKVEKLAKTIKETQKANKAQKKDSAVADANQKSAQAAIEIEKKTKKSAANRVTQMRKIRQTQDKG
;
A
#
# COMPACT_ATOMS: atom_id res chain seq x y z
N MET A 1 24.91 -13.37 -7.75
CA MET A 1 24.39 -12.03 -7.35
C MET A 1 24.41 -11.94 -5.82
N LYS A 2 24.95 -10.86 -5.22
CA LYS A 2 25.14 -10.75 -3.75
C LYS A 2 24.00 -10.04 -2.99
N PHE A 3 23.25 -9.22 -3.72
CA PHE A 3 22.09 -8.51 -3.20
C PHE A 3 20.92 -9.45 -2.92
N LYS A 4 20.03 -9.05 -2.02
CA LYS A 4 18.78 -9.73 -1.68
C LYS A 4 17.64 -8.71 -1.66
N VAL A 5 16.41 -9.20 -1.78
CA VAL A 5 15.20 -8.36 -1.62
C VAL A 5 15.19 -7.82 -0.18
N GLY A 6 14.90 -6.53 -0.01
CA GLY A 6 14.94 -5.86 1.29
C GLY A 6 16.29 -5.23 1.67
N ASP A 7 17.32 -5.32 0.83
CA ASP A 7 18.58 -4.61 1.08
C ASP A 7 18.40 -3.10 0.87
N ARG A 8 18.98 -2.29 1.76
CA ARG A 8 19.13 -0.85 1.60
C ARG A 8 20.25 -0.55 0.61
N VAL A 9 19.98 0.34 -0.35
CA VAL A 9 20.90 0.67 -1.44
C VAL A 9 20.93 2.17 -1.72
N LEU A 10 22.08 2.62 -2.23
CA LEU A 10 22.29 3.96 -2.77
C LEU A 10 22.42 3.87 -4.30
N VAL A 11 21.72 4.74 -5.02
CA VAL A 11 21.89 4.87 -6.47
C VAL A 11 23.16 5.68 -6.76
N THR A 12 24.12 5.07 -7.46
CA THR A 12 25.42 5.69 -7.76
C THR A 12 25.43 6.43 -9.10
N ALA A 13 24.57 6.03 -10.04
CA ALA A 13 24.52 6.57 -11.39
C ALA A 13 23.09 6.61 -11.96
N GLY A 14 22.87 7.50 -12.94
CA GLY A 14 21.58 7.68 -13.62
C GLY A 14 20.76 8.86 -13.08
N LYS A 15 19.49 8.94 -13.52
CA LYS A 15 18.55 10.04 -13.22
C LYS A 15 18.37 10.29 -11.72
N ASP A 16 18.41 9.24 -10.92
CA ASP A 16 18.09 9.26 -9.50
C ASP A 16 19.34 9.09 -8.62
N LYS A 17 20.52 9.51 -9.13
CA LYS A 17 21.80 9.44 -8.39
C LYS A 17 21.69 10.11 -7.01
N GLY A 18 22.25 9.44 -5.99
CA GLY A 18 22.26 9.89 -4.61
C GLY A 18 21.04 9.47 -3.78
N LYS A 19 19.99 8.92 -4.40
CA LYS A 19 18.82 8.45 -3.65
C LYS A 19 19.13 7.16 -2.91
N LYS A 20 18.74 7.11 -1.63
CA LYS A 20 18.76 5.93 -0.77
C LYS A 20 17.37 5.27 -0.80
N SER A 21 17.32 3.97 -1.03
CA SER A 21 16.05 3.22 -1.08
C SER A 21 16.27 1.74 -0.82
N VAL A 22 15.23 0.92 -0.98
CA VAL A 22 15.22 -0.52 -0.71
C VAL A 22 14.93 -1.31 -1.99
N ILE A 23 15.57 -2.46 -2.14
CA ILE A 23 15.32 -3.36 -3.26
C ILE A 23 13.96 -4.08 -3.07
N VAL A 24 13.05 -3.90 -4.03
CA VAL A 24 11.72 -4.51 -4.06
C VAL A 24 11.76 -5.88 -4.73
N ALA A 25 12.52 -6.01 -5.82
CA ALA A 25 12.63 -7.26 -6.57
C ALA A 25 14.00 -7.40 -7.23
N LEU A 26 14.46 -8.65 -7.40
CA LEU A 26 15.69 -8.97 -8.11
C LEU A 26 15.36 -9.69 -9.41
N LEU A 27 15.90 -9.20 -10.52
CA LEU A 27 15.85 -9.87 -11.82
C LEU A 27 17.22 -10.49 -12.11
N SER A 28 17.50 -11.62 -11.46
CA SER A 28 18.84 -12.26 -11.49
C SER A 28 19.27 -12.69 -12.89
N LYS A 29 18.33 -13.06 -13.77
CA LYS A 29 18.63 -13.43 -15.17
C LYS A 29 19.18 -12.25 -15.99
N GLU A 30 18.73 -11.04 -15.68
CA GLU A 30 19.09 -9.83 -16.44
C GLU A 30 20.15 -8.97 -15.73
N ASN A 31 20.64 -9.39 -14.55
CA ASN A 31 21.53 -8.58 -13.71
C ASN A 31 20.95 -7.19 -13.36
N LYS A 32 19.62 -7.13 -13.21
CA LYS A 32 18.89 -5.90 -12.84
C LYS A 32 18.15 -6.06 -11.52
N VAL A 33 17.81 -4.92 -10.92
CA VAL A 33 17.08 -4.82 -9.66
C VAL A 33 15.97 -3.78 -9.77
N LEU A 34 14.83 -4.05 -9.15
CA LEU A 34 13.76 -3.08 -8.98
C LEU A 34 13.93 -2.42 -7.61
N VAL A 35 14.09 -1.10 -7.59
CA VAL A 35 14.31 -0.31 -6.38
C VAL A 35 13.11 0.60 -6.18
N LYS A 36 12.61 0.68 -4.95
CA LYS A 36 11.41 1.47 -4.62
C LYS A 36 11.62 2.95 -4.93
N ASP A 37 10.63 3.60 -5.53
CA ASP A 37 10.63 5.05 -5.81
C ASP A 37 11.85 5.58 -6.62
N VAL A 38 12.53 4.69 -7.36
CA VAL A 38 13.70 4.99 -8.18
C VAL A 38 13.43 4.56 -9.62
N ASN A 39 13.97 5.30 -10.59
CA ASN A 39 13.86 5.03 -12.02
C ASN A 39 12.39 4.96 -12.47
N LEU A 40 11.63 5.96 -12.05
CA LEU A 40 10.19 6.04 -12.24
C LEU A 40 9.86 6.58 -13.64
N TYR A 41 8.93 5.89 -14.32
CA TYR A 41 8.38 6.28 -15.61
C TYR A 41 6.86 6.29 -15.59
N TYR A 42 6.27 7.11 -16.45
CA TYR A 42 4.84 7.07 -16.69
C TYR A 42 4.51 5.93 -17.65
N LYS A 43 3.56 5.09 -17.23
CA LYS A 43 2.90 4.12 -18.10
C LYS A 43 1.49 4.65 -18.38
N HIS A 44 1.23 4.94 -19.65
CA HIS A 44 -0.11 5.27 -20.12
C HIS A 44 -0.81 3.96 -20.49
N THR A 45 -1.90 3.65 -19.79
CA THR A 45 -2.75 2.50 -20.10
C THR A 45 -3.93 3.02 -20.90
N LYS A 46 -4.12 2.48 -22.11
CA LYS A 46 -5.28 2.82 -22.94
C LYS A 46 -6.57 2.42 -22.22
N PRO A 47 -7.66 3.19 -22.39
CA PRO A 47 -8.96 2.78 -21.89
C PRO A 47 -9.34 1.41 -22.45
N PHE A 48 -9.97 0.58 -21.63
CA PHE A 48 -10.45 -0.74 -22.04
C PHE A 48 -11.78 -1.03 -21.35
N MET A 49 -12.81 -1.31 -22.16
CA MET A 49 -14.19 -1.44 -21.70
C MET A 49 -14.61 -0.21 -20.87
N ASP A 50 -15.26 -0.41 -19.73
CA ASP A 50 -15.74 0.66 -18.85
C ASP A 50 -14.62 1.32 -18.01
N LYS A 51 -13.35 0.95 -18.19
CA LYS A 51 -12.22 1.53 -17.48
C LYS A 51 -11.60 2.67 -18.29
N ALA A 52 -11.65 3.87 -17.73
CA ALA A 52 -10.96 5.04 -18.27
C ALA A 52 -9.44 4.80 -18.36
N GLY A 53 -8.80 5.51 -19.29
CA GLY A 53 -7.34 5.47 -19.42
C GLY A 53 -6.66 6.00 -18.17
N GLU A 54 -5.52 5.40 -17.79
CA GLU A 54 -4.80 5.74 -16.57
C GLU A 54 -3.34 6.10 -16.86
N LYS A 55 -2.88 7.19 -16.25
CA LYS A 55 -1.46 7.57 -16.22
C LYS A 55 -0.86 7.13 -14.88
N THR A 56 -0.31 5.91 -14.85
CA THR A 56 0.30 5.37 -13.63
C THR A 56 1.81 5.60 -13.64
N ARG A 57 2.38 6.02 -12.50
CA ARG A 57 3.84 6.04 -12.31
C ARG A 57 4.30 4.66 -11.84
N ARG A 58 5.31 4.07 -12.48
CA ARG A 58 5.86 2.76 -12.12
C ARG A 58 7.39 2.77 -12.13
N GLU A 59 7.98 2.05 -11.19
CA GLU A 59 9.42 1.78 -11.15
C GLU A 59 9.81 0.88 -12.32
N ARG A 60 11.02 1.11 -12.85
CA ARG A 60 11.64 0.21 -13.83
C ARG A 60 12.94 -0.36 -13.29
N PRO A 61 13.35 -1.57 -13.70
CA PRO A 61 14.60 -2.16 -13.24
C PRO A 61 15.83 -1.30 -13.57
N LEU A 62 16.78 -1.22 -12.64
CA LEU A 62 18.10 -0.63 -12.85
C LEU A 62 19.17 -1.72 -12.96
N PRO A 63 20.26 -1.48 -13.70
CA PRO A 63 21.45 -2.33 -13.64
C PRO A 63 22.07 -2.36 -12.25
N LEU A 64 22.60 -3.52 -11.85
CA LEU A 64 23.34 -3.70 -10.60
C LEU A 64 24.53 -2.74 -10.45
N ALA A 65 25.18 -2.34 -11.54
CA ALA A 65 26.33 -1.44 -11.52
C ALA A 65 25.98 -0.02 -11.03
N ASN A 66 24.70 0.37 -11.13
CA ASN A 66 24.24 1.71 -10.76
C ASN A 66 23.78 1.80 -9.31
N ILE A 67 24.01 0.76 -8.51
CA ILE A 67 23.68 0.73 -7.09
C ILE A 67 24.86 0.26 -6.23
N ALA A 68 24.94 0.83 -5.02
CA ALA A 68 25.81 0.37 -3.95
C ALA A 68 24.96 -0.11 -2.77
N ALA A 69 25.44 -1.11 -2.03
CA ALA A 69 24.79 -1.50 -0.77
C ALA A 69 25.03 -0.41 0.27
N LEU A 70 24.02 -0.09 1.06
CA LEU A 70 24.15 0.82 2.19
C LEU A 70 24.43 0.01 3.46
N ASN A 71 25.47 0.35 4.19
CA ASN A 71 25.76 -0.26 5.49
C ASN A 71 24.94 0.39 6.63
N ASP A 72 25.09 -0.12 7.85
CA ASP A 72 24.37 0.36 9.04
C ASP A 72 24.74 1.82 9.41
N GLN A 73 25.87 2.31 8.91
CA GLN A 73 26.38 3.68 9.04
C GLN A 73 25.93 4.57 7.87
N ASP A 74 25.00 4.10 7.04
CA ASP A 74 24.40 4.86 5.95
C ASP A 74 25.40 5.27 4.84
N GLN A 75 26.52 4.54 4.74
CA GLN A 75 27.59 4.74 3.76
C GLN A 75 27.55 3.66 2.67
N PRO A 76 28.00 3.97 1.44
CA PRO A 76 28.12 2.98 0.37
C PRO A 76 29.23 1.97 0.69
N ASP A 77 28.90 0.69 0.54
CA ASP A 77 29.80 -0.44 0.83
C ASP A 77 29.61 -1.58 -0.19
N ARG A 78 30.56 -2.53 -0.19
CA ARG A 78 30.55 -3.75 -0.99
C ARG A 78 30.16 -4.93 -0.12
N LEU A 79 29.31 -5.80 -0.66
CA LEU A 79 28.94 -7.05 -0.01
C LEU A 79 30.03 -8.14 -0.20
N GLY A 80 30.30 -8.88 0.86
CA GLY A 80 31.17 -10.06 0.93
C GLY A 80 30.49 -11.24 1.62
N TYR A 81 31.22 -12.35 1.72
CA TYR A 81 30.82 -13.50 2.53
C TYR A 81 31.98 -13.91 3.44
N ARG A 82 31.65 -14.40 4.63
CA ARG A 82 32.59 -15.00 5.59
C ARG A 82 31.96 -16.26 6.16
N PHE A 83 32.79 -17.22 6.56
CA PHE A 83 32.35 -18.37 7.35
C PHE A 83 32.55 -18.08 8.84
N THR A 84 31.54 -18.30 9.67
CA THR A 84 31.68 -18.29 11.13
C THR A 84 32.43 -19.53 11.61
N ALA A 85 32.83 -19.54 12.88
CA ALA A 85 33.51 -20.68 13.51
C ALA A 85 32.68 -21.97 13.40
N ASP A 86 31.35 -21.85 13.40
CA ASP A 86 30.40 -22.96 13.23
C ASP A 86 30.24 -23.42 11.76
N GLY A 87 31.03 -22.85 10.84
CA GLY A 87 30.97 -23.16 9.40
C GLY A 87 29.81 -22.52 8.63
N GLN A 88 28.99 -21.68 9.29
CA GLN A 88 27.86 -21.02 8.62
C GLN A 88 28.31 -19.87 7.73
N LYS A 89 27.70 -19.75 6.54
CA LYS A 89 28.03 -18.69 5.59
C LYS A 89 27.23 -17.42 5.86
N GLU A 90 27.91 -16.40 6.34
CA GLU A 90 27.31 -15.08 6.60
C GLU A 90 27.65 -14.09 5.49
N ARG A 91 26.70 -13.20 5.21
CA ARG A 91 26.91 -12.07 4.30
C ARG A 91 27.36 -10.87 5.12
N ILE A 92 28.46 -10.25 4.74
CA ILE A 92 29.07 -9.13 5.47
C ILE A 92 29.26 -7.91 4.58
N PHE A 93 29.31 -6.75 5.21
CA PHE A 93 29.80 -5.51 4.62
C PHE A 93 31.33 -5.49 4.67
N ARG A 94 32.00 -5.20 3.56
CA ARG A 94 33.46 -5.30 3.48
C ARG A 94 34.17 -4.17 4.23
N LYS A 95 33.62 -2.95 4.25
CA LYS A 95 34.24 -1.81 4.94
C LYS A 95 34.11 -1.92 6.45
N THR A 96 32.98 -2.41 6.95
CA THR A 96 32.70 -2.44 8.40
C THR A 96 32.86 -3.82 9.04
N GLY A 97 32.88 -4.89 8.24
CA GLY A 97 32.91 -6.27 8.73
C GLY A 97 31.58 -6.73 9.37
N GLN A 98 30.57 -5.86 9.44
CA GLN A 98 29.28 -6.16 10.07
C GLN A 98 28.42 -7.06 9.18
N VAL A 99 27.52 -7.81 9.80
CA VAL A 99 26.60 -8.72 9.11
C VAL A 99 25.52 -7.93 8.38
N ALA A 100 25.41 -8.14 7.07
CA ALA A 100 24.41 -7.49 6.22
C ALA A 100 23.03 -8.13 6.44
N LYS A 101 22.32 -7.65 7.45
CA LYS A 101 20.95 -8.08 7.81
C LYS A 101 19.99 -7.74 6.67
N VAL A 102 19.14 -8.70 6.32
CA VAL A 102 18.01 -8.45 5.42
C VAL A 102 16.82 -8.12 6.30
N GLU A 103 16.20 -6.96 6.10
CA GLU A 103 14.90 -6.67 6.70
C GLU A 103 13.89 -7.71 6.18
N LYS A 104 13.46 -8.64 7.05
CA LYS A 104 12.57 -9.74 6.67
C LYS A 104 11.13 -9.23 6.47
N LEU A 105 10.90 -8.49 5.40
CA LEU A 105 9.58 -8.00 4.99
C LEU A 105 8.54 -9.13 4.85
N ALA A 106 8.96 -10.33 4.41
CA ALA A 106 8.06 -11.45 4.14
C ALA A 106 7.44 -12.12 5.39
N LYS A 107 8.10 -12.05 6.56
CA LYS A 107 7.53 -12.59 7.81
C LYS A 107 6.49 -11.63 8.37
N THR A 108 6.87 -10.35 8.43
CA THR A 108 6.00 -9.27 8.91
C THR A 108 4.75 -9.16 8.04
N ILE A 109 4.85 -9.18 6.71
CA ILE A 109 3.66 -9.09 5.83
C ILE A 109 2.71 -10.28 6.01
N LYS A 110 3.22 -11.52 6.17
CA LYS A 110 2.35 -12.69 6.43
C LYS A 110 1.68 -12.60 7.80
N GLU A 111 2.38 -12.12 8.81
CA GLU A 111 1.84 -11.88 10.15
C GLU A 111 0.79 -10.76 10.13
N THR A 112 1.06 -9.64 9.46
CA THR A 112 0.12 -8.51 9.29
C THR A 112 -1.10 -8.89 8.45
N GLN A 113 -0.94 -9.71 7.40
CA GLN A 113 -2.07 -10.22 6.60
C GLN A 113 -2.94 -11.19 7.39
N LYS A 114 -2.34 -12.03 8.24
CA LYS A 114 -3.07 -12.91 9.16
C LYS A 114 -3.84 -12.09 10.21
N ALA A 115 -3.25 -11.02 10.74
CA ALA A 115 -3.90 -10.09 11.66
C ALA A 115 -5.08 -9.34 10.99
N ASN A 116 -4.90 -8.82 9.77
CA ASN A 116 -5.95 -8.11 9.03
C ASN A 116 -7.10 -9.04 8.59
N LYS A 117 -6.82 -10.34 8.37
CA LYS A 117 -7.85 -11.36 8.11
C LYS A 117 -8.67 -11.69 9.36
N ALA A 118 -8.07 -11.60 10.55
CA ALA A 118 -8.79 -11.75 11.82
C ALA A 118 -9.70 -10.53 12.09
N GLN A 119 -9.21 -9.31 11.86
CA GLN A 119 -10.00 -8.07 12.04
C GLN A 119 -11.20 -7.95 11.07
N LYS A 120 -11.11 -8.54 9.87
CA LYS A 120 -12.24 -8.58 8.91
C LYS A 120 -13.41 -9.48 9.33
N LYS A 121 -13.25 -10.37 10.32
CA LYS A 121 -14.36 -11.15 10.86
C LYS A 121 -15.22 -10.34 11.85
N ASP A 122 -14.60 -9.45 12.62
CA ASP A 122 -15.31 -8.60 13.59
C ASP A 122 -15.94 -7.36 12.92
N SER A 123 -15.32 -6.82 11.86
CA SER A 123 -15.86 -5.67 11.12
C SER A 123 -17.13 -5.99 10.31
N ALA A 124 -17.31 -7.25 9.89
CA ALA A 124 -18.51 -7.69 9.17
C ALA A 124 -19.79 -7.63 10.03
N VAL A 125 -19.66 -7.72 11.36
CA VAL A 125 -20.78 -7.61 12.29
C VAL A 125 -21.16 -6.14 12.54
N ALA A 126 -20.19 -5.22 12.50
CA ALA A 126 -20.42 -3.79 12.67
C ALA A 126 -21.09 -3.12 11.46
N ASP A 127 -20.68 -3.48 10.23
CA ASP A 127 -21.24 -2.91 9.00
C ASP A 127 -22.71 -3.35 8.75
N ALA A 128 -23.13 -4.49 9.29
CA ALA A 128 -24.52 -4.96 9.21
C ALA A 128 -25.46 -4.19 10.15
N ASN A 129 -25.00 -3.83 11.35
CA ASN A 129 -25.82 -3.19 12.38
C ASN A 129 -26.00 -1.68 12.14
N GLN A 130 -25.08 -1.03 11.40
CA GLN A 130 -25.24 0.36 10.98
C GLN A 130 -26.27 0.53 9.85
N LYS A 131 -26.37 -0.46 8.94
CA LYS A 131 -27.35 -0.43 7.83
C LYS A 131 -28.79 -0.62 8.32
N SER A 132 -29.02 -1.50 9.30
CA SER A 132 -30.33 -1.68 9.92
C SER A 132 -30.78 -0.44 10.69
N ALA A 133 -29.87 0.23 11.41
CA ALA A 133 -30.15 1.48 12.12
C ALA A 133 -30.49 2.65 11.17
N GLN A 134 -29.76 2.78 10.06
CA GLN A 134 -30.03 3.82 9.05
C GLN A 134 -31.39 3.62 8.36
N ALA A 135 -31.77 2.37 8.07
CA ALA A 135 -33.08 2.06 7.50
C ALA A 135 -34.25 2.43 8.43
N ALA A 136 -34.12 2.20 9.74
CA ALA A 136 -35.14 2.56 10.73
C ALA A 136 -35.35 4.09 10.84
N ILE A 137 -34.24 4.85 10.87
CA ILE A 137 -34.28 6.32 10.90
C ILE A 137 -34.96 6.89 9.65
N GLU A 138 -34.74 6.28 8.49
CA GLU A 138 -35.35 6.74 7.24
C GLU A 138 -36.87 6.47 7.19
N ILE A 139 -37.33 5.32 7.70
CA ILE A 139 -38.75 4.99 7.82
C ILE A 139 -39.45 5.96 8.78
N GLU A 140 -38.83 6.30 9.91
CA GLU A 140 -39.39 7.23 10.88
C GLU A 140 -39.50 8.67 10.33
N LYS A 141 -38.51 9.10 9.54
CA LYS A 141 -38.56 10.40 8.84
C LYS A 141 -39.68 10.43 7.78
N LYS A 142 -39.90 9.34 7.04
CA LYS A 142 -40.97 9.23 6.04
C LYS A 142 -42.37 9.25 6.67
N THR A 143 -42.56 8.56 7.80
CA THR A 143 -43.85 8.54 8.52
C THR A 143 -44.20 9.90 9.13
N LYS A 144 -43.24 10.58 9.77
CA LYS A 144 -43.43 11.96 10.29
C LYS A 144 -43.76 12.95 9.18
N LYS A 145 -43.09 12.86 8.03
CA LYS A 145 -43.37 13.71 6.85
C LYS A 145 -44.76 13.45 6.26
N SER A 146 -45.19 12.19 6.20
CA SER A 146 -46.55 11.81 5.76
C SER A 146 -47.64 12.35 6.71
N ALA A 147 -47.43 12.25 8.02
CA ALA A 147 -48.35 12.78 9.03
C ALA A 147 -48.50 14.32 8.94
N ALA A 148 -47.38 15.04 8.78
CA ALA A 148 -47.39 16.50 8.62
C ALA A 148 -48.19 16.93 7.36
N ASN A 149 -48.06 16.20 6.27
CA ASN A 149 -48.81 16.48 5.03
C ASN A 149 -50.32 16.26 5.22
N ARG A 150 -50.74 15.20 5.93
CA ARG A 150 -52.15 14.95 6.26
C ARG A 150 -52.76 16.05 7.14
N VAL A 151 -52.04 16.52 8.15
CA VAL A 151 -52.49 17.62 9.02
C VAL A 151 -52.67 18.91 8.20
N THR A 152 -51.76 19.15 7.26
CA THR A 152 -51.83 20.32 6.37
C THR A 152 -53.03 20.25 5.43
N GLN A 153 -53.34 19.08 4.88
CA GLN A 153 -54.53 18.86 4.05
C GLN A 153 -55.83 19.04 4.84
N MET A 154 -55.91 18.51 6.06
CA MET A 154 -57.07 18.67 6.94
C MET A 154 -57.32 20.14 7.31
N ARG A 155 -56.27 20.93 7.55
CA ARG A 155 -56.40 22.38 7.80
C ARG A 155 -56.94 23.14 6.59
N LYS A 156 -56.51 22.79 5.37
CA LYS A 156 -57.01 23.40 4.13
C LYS A 156 -58.50 23.10 3.91
N ILE A 157 -58.92 21.85 4.15
CA ILE A 157 -60.33 21.44 4.03
C ILE A 157 -61.22 22.22 5.03
N ARG A 158 -60.73 22.43 6.26
CA ARG A 158 -61.47 23.22 7.27
C ARG A 158 -61.63 24.69 6.87
N GLN A 159 -60.57 25.30 6.35
CA GLN A 159 -60.59 26.70 5.87
C GLN A 159 -61.50 26.92 4.66
N THR A 160 -61.77 25.89 3.86
CA THR A 160 -62.70 25.95 2.73
C THR A 160 -64.16 25.81 3.14
N GLN A 161 -64.46 25.26 4.33
CA GLN A 161 -65.84 25.14 4.84
C GLN A 161 -66.30 26.34 5.67
N ASP A 162 -65.39 27.12 6.25
CA ASP A 162 -65.68 28.38 6.97
C ASP A 162 -65.89 29.61 6.05
N LYS A 163 -65.77 29.45 4.72
CA LYS A 163 -65.87 30.54 3.72
C LYS A 163 -67.14 30.49 2.85
N GLY A 164 -68.13 29.66 3.21
CA GLY A 164 -69.47 29.64 2.62
C GLY A 164 -70.48 30.19 3.61
#